data_AF-A0A3S1DD95-F1
#
_entry.id   AF-A0A3S1DD95-F1
#
_cell.length_a   1.000
_cell.length_b   1.000
_cell.length_c   1.000
_cell.angle_alpha   90.00
_cell.angle_beta   90.00
_cell.angle_gamma   90.00
#
_symmetry.space_group_name_H-M   'P 1'
#
loop_
_entity.id
_entity.type
_entity.pdbx_description
1 polymer ?
#
loop_
_entity_poly.entity_id
_entity_poly.type
_entity_poly.pdbx_seq_one_letter_code
_entity_poly.pdbx_strand_id
1 'polypeptide(L)'
;MFSIVLGAICGFLGFILVLSSGRGGLVQFDNAASVVFLPILLIMIGGYVSIFILLRHRYSSLFKVVNIIVFLIFLLSTPTIQIIQAKMEHNLAIPSQEIQKHVFSEIDQIIEEIRIPYKIDINTSENDTEEYGQRVYVVLVRTNNGDIQKEEINKLLDKLPDIGALSLSFHNHNNDYVIGLNLDKEKRITQCTPYDICKEFDFKKIN
;
A
#
# COMPACT_ATOMS: atom_id res chain seq x y z
N MET A 1 -19.80 -35.87 -18.43
CA MET A 1 -18.99 -36.22 -17.24
C MET A 1 -17.62 -35.55 -17.29
N PHE A 2 -16.86 -35.67 -18.39
CA PHE A 2 -15.63 -34.90 -18.63
C PHE A 2 -15.83 -33.38 -18.62
N SER A 3 -16.95 -32.88 -19.17
CA SER A 3 -17.21 -31.43 -19.26
C SER A 3 -17.35 -30.69 -17.93
N ILE A 4 -17.72 -31.37 -16.84
CA ILE A 4 -17.89 -30.76 -15.51
C ILE A 4 -16.55 -30.73 -14.76
N VAL A 5 -15.75 -31.78 -14.91
CA VAL A 5 -14.37 -31.83 -14.40
C VAL A 5 -13.50 -30.81 -15.14
N LEU A 6 -13.67 -30.72 -16.47
CA LEU A 6 -13.01 -29.71 -17.29
C LEU A 6 -13.48 -28.30 -16.92
N GLY A 7 -14.77 -28.10 -16.61
CA GLY A 7 -15.29 -26.81 -16.14
C GLY A 7 -14.74 -26.38 -14.79
N ALA A 8 -14.58 -27.32 -13.83
CA ALA A 8 -13.96 -27.03 -12.55
C ALA A 8 -12.45 -26.74 -12.68
N ILE A 9 -11.75 -27.49 -13.53
CA ILE A 9 -10.32 -27.27 -13.82
C ILE A 9 -10.12 -25.95 -14.59
N CYS A 10 -10.97 -25.63 -15.57
CA CYS A 10 -10.91 -24.37 -16.31
C CYS A 10 -11.34 -23.17 -15.45
N GLY A 11 -12.32 -23.33 -14.55
CA GLY A 11 -12.68 -22.30 -13.58
C GLY A 11 -11.56 -22.04 -12.58
N PHE A 12 -10.88 -23.11 -12.14
CA PHE A 12 -9.71 -23.04 -11.28
C PHE A 12 -8.49 -22.42 -11.98
N LEU A 13 -8.20 -22.83 -13.22
CA LEU A 13 -7.14 -22.23 -14.05
C LEU A 13 -7.47 -20.78 -14.42
N GLY A 14 -8.74 -20.44 -14.64
CA GLY A 14 -9.19 -19.07 -14.86
C GLY A 14 -9.04 -18.22 -13.59
N PHE A 15 -9.33 -18.78 -12.42
CA PHE A 15 -9.10 -18.12 -11.13
C PHE A 15 -7.60 -17.89 -10.86
N ILE A 16 -6.76 -18.90 -11.09
CA ILE A 16 -5.30 -18.76 -11.01
C ILE A 16 -4.78 -17.78 -12.07
N LEU A 17 -5.32 -17.81 -13.28
CA LEU A 17 -4.92 -16.89 -14.34
C LEU A 17 -5.30 -15.45 -13.99
N VAL A 18 -6.50 -15.19 -13.47
CA VAL A 18 -6.92 -13.86 -12.98
C VAL A 18 -6.04 -13.39 -11.83
N LEU A 19 -5.65 -14.30 -10.93
CA LEU A 19 -4.68 -14.01 -9.87
C LEU A 19 -3.26 -13.76 -10.41
N SER A 20 -2.88 -14.36 -11.55
CA SER A 20 -1.54 -14.25 -12.12
C SER A 20 -1.35 -13.18 -13.20
N SER A 21 -2.43 -12.82 -13.92
CA SER A 21 -2.40 -11.83 -15.02
C SER A 21 -2.65 -10.41 -14.54
N GLY A 22 -2.91 -10.22 -13.24
CA GLY A 22 -2.83 -8.93 -12.58
C GLY A 22 -1.38 -8.43 -12.61
N ARG A 23 -1.04 -7.66 -13.64
CA ARG A 23 0.26 -6.98 -13.81
C ARG A 23 0.45 -5.83 -12.81
N GLY A 24 -0.09 -5.96 -11.61
CA GLY A 24 -0.01 -5.02 -10.50
C GLY A 24 0.07 -5.77 -9.18
N GLY A 25 1.30 -5.98 -8.70
CA GLY A 25 1.69 -5.98 -7.29
C GLY A 25 1.08 -6.97 -6.28
N LEU A 26 0.05 -7.76 -6.58
CA LEU A 26 -0.74 -8.41 -5.53
C LEU A 26 -0.34 -9.83 -5.11
N VAL A 27 0.75 -10.39 -5.63
CA VAL A 27 1.46 -11.47 -4.93
C VAL A 27 2.96 -11.40 -5.25
N GLN A 28 3.66 -10.47 -4.61
CA GLN A 28 5.04 -10.78 -4.25
C GLN A 28 4.91 -11.80 -3.11
N PHE A 29 5.14 -13.08 -3.42
CA PHE A 29 5.22 -14.11 -2.39
C PHE A 29 6.43 -13.79 -1.51
N ASP A 30 6.21 -12.99 -0.47
CA ASP A 30 7.12 -12.92 0.65
C ASP A 30 7.00 -14.25 1.39
N ASN A 31 8.14 -14.93 1.59
CA ASN A 31 8.22 -16.34 1.92
C ASN A 31 7.43 -16.75 3.19
N ALA A 32 7.05 -15.80 4.05
CA ALA A 32 6.30 -16.07 5.28
C ALA A 32 4.78 -16.19 5.07
N ALA A 33 4.15 -15.31 4.27
CA ALA A 33 2.70 -15.33 4.05
C ALA A 33 2.25 -16.51 3.18
N SER A 34 3.12 -16.94 2.25
CA SER A 34 2.87 -18.07 1.36
C SER A 34 2.73 -19.41 2.09
N VAL A 35 3.42 -19.58 3.23
CA VAL A 35 3.49 -20.86 3.95
C VAL A 35 2.22 -21.14 4.76
N VAL A 36 1.48 -20.10 5.16
CA VAL A 36 0.22 -20.25 5.93
C VAL A 36 -0.99 -20.41 5.01
N PHE A 37 -1.02 -19.72 3.86
CA PHE A 37 -2.14 -19.82 2.92
C PHE A 37 -2.21 -21.17 2.19
N LEU A 38 -1.05 -21.75 1.85
CA LEU A 38 -0.97 -23.02 1.15
C LEU A 38 -1.65 -24.21 1.88
N PRO A 39 -1.42 -24.45 3.19
CA PRO A 39 -2.08 -25.54 3.91
C PRO A 39 -3.58 -25.30 4.08
N ILE A 40 -4.02 -24.06 4.30
CA ILE A 40 -5.46 -23.72 4.39
C ILE A 40 -6.15 -24.02 3.05
N LEU A 41 -5.52 -23.66 1.94
CA LEU A 41 -6.00 -23.98 0.59
C LEU A 41 -6.07 -25.49 0.35
N LEU A 42 -5.04 -26.24 0.75
CA LEU A 42 -5.02 -27.70 0.62
C LEU A 42 -6.09 -28.39 1.48
N ILE A 43 -6.36 -27.89 2.69
CA ILE A 43 -7.44 -28.37 3.56
C ILE A 43 -8.80 -28.08 2.92
N MET A 44 -9.00 -26.90 2.33
CA MET A 44 -10.23 -26.55 1.61
C MET A 44 -10.45 -27.45 0.40
N ILE A 45 -9.40 -27.69 -0.41
CA ILE A 45 -9.45 -28.58 -1.57
C ILE A 45 -9.71 -30.03 -1.12
N GLY A 46 -8.99 -30.51 -0.11
CA GLY A 46 -9.16 -31.85 0.45
C GLY A 46 -10.56 -32.07 1.03
N GLY A 47 -11.10 -31.07 1.74
CA GLY A 47 -12.47 -31.08 2.25
C GLY A 47 -13.50 -31.11 1.14
N TYR A 48 -13.35 -30.27 0.12
CA TYR A 48 -14.25 -30.23 -1.04
C TYR A 48 -14.23 -31.56 -1.82
N VAL A 49 -13.05 -32.12 -2.09
CA VAL A 49 -12.90 -33.41 -2.79
C VAL A 49 -13.48 -34.57 -1.95
N SER A 50 -13.28 -34.57 -0.63
CA SER A 50 -13.83 -35.58 0.27
C SER A 50 -15.35 -35.53 0.32
N ILE A 51 -15.93 -34.33 0.45
CA ILE A 51 -17.37 -34.09 0.38
C ILE A 51 -17.93 -34.51 -0.99
N PHE A 52 -17.20 -34.24 -2.08
CA PHE A 52 -17.57 -34.65 -3.43
C PHE A 52 -17.63 -36.17 -3.57
N ILE A 53 -16.62 -36.89 -3.07
CA ILE A 53 -16.59 -38.36 -3.13
C ILE A 53 -17.71 -38.97 -2.27
N LEU A 54 -17.92 -38.45 -1.06
CA LEU A 54 -18.93 -38.97 -0.11
C LEU A 54 -20.38 -38.72 -0.58
N LEU A 55 -20.68 -37.53 -1.11
CA LEU A 55 -22.05 -37.18 -1.54
C LEU A 55 -22.39 -37.71 -2.94
N ARG A 56 -21.39 -37.97 -3.80
CA ARG A 56 -21.59 -38.56 -5.14
C ARG A 56 -22.31 -39.90 -5.10
N HIS A 57 -22.07 -40.72 -4.08
CA HIS A 57 -22.64 -42.06 -3.98
C HIS A 57 -24.10 -42.07 -3.47
N ARG A 58 -24.55 -41.00 -2.81
CA ARG A 58 -25.84 -41.02 -2.08
C ARG A 58 -26.92 -40.14 -2.70
N TYR A 59 -26.58 -39.02 -3.37
CA TYR A 59 -27.57 -38.08 -3.92
C TYR A 59 -27.07 -37.35 -5.18
N SER A 60 -27.28 -37.94 -6.36
CA SER A 60 -26.71 -37.42 -7.61
C SER A 60 -27.31 -36.09 -8.12
N SER A 61 -28.57 -35.78 -7.77
CA SER A 61 -29.26 -34.55 -8.18
C SER A 61 -29.06 -33.41 -7.19
N LEU A 62 -29.27 -33.64 -5.89
CA LEU A 62 -29.08 -32.64 -4.83
C LEU A 62 -27.63 -32.15 -4.78
N PHE A 63 -26.65 -33.02 -5.04
CA PHE A 63 -25.25 -32.64 -5.07
C PHE A 63 -24.92 -31.61 -6.16
N LYS A 64 -25.56 -31.69 -7.34
CA LYS A 64 -25.38 -30.69 -8.40
C LYS A 64 -25.90 -29.33 -7.97
N VAL A 65 -27.06 -29.30 -7.32
CA VAL A 65 -27.69 -28.07 -6.82
C VAL A 65 -26.81 -27.42 -5.75
N VAL A 66 -26.29 -28.19 -4.79
CA VAL A 66 -25.38 -27.68 -3.76
C VAL A 66 -24.11 -27.06 -4.38
N ASN A 67 -23.51 -27.71 -5.38
CA ASN A 67 -22.31 -27.16 -6.04
C ASN A 67 -22.59 -25.87 -6.82
N ILE A 68 -23.76 -25.77 -7.48
CA ILE A 68 -24.17 -24.54 -8.17
C ILE A 68 -24.38 -23.42 -7.14
N ILE A 69 -25.01 -23.71 -6.00
CA ILE A 69 -25.21 -22.73 -4.92
C ILE A 69 -23.87 -22.27 -4.36
N VAL A 70 -22.95 -23.20 -4.08
CA VAL A 70 -21.60 -22.86 -3.59
C VAL A 70 -20.83 -22.03 -4.62
N PHE A 71 -20.87 -22.40 -5.90
CA PHE A 71 -20.25 -21.63 -6.98
C PHE A 71 -20.81 -20.21 -7.06
N LEU A 72 -22.13 -20.04 -6.98
CA LEU A 72 -22.77 -18.73 -6.98
C LEU A 72 -22.37 -17.90 -5.76
N ILE A 73 -22.28 -18.51 -4.56
CA ILE A 73 -21.80 -17.82 -3.36
C ILE A 73 -20.37 -17.30 -3.57
N PHE A 74 -19.46 -18.13 -4.10
CA PHE A 74 -18.08 -17.72 -4.38
C PHE A 74 -18.00 -16.65 -5.49
N LEU A 75 -18.76 -16.80 -6.57
CA LEU A 75 -18.81 -15.83 -7.66
C LEU A 75 -19.27 -14.45 -7.15
N LEU A 76 -20.31 -14.42 -6.31
CA LEU A 76 -20.87 -13.19 -5.75
C LEU A 76 -20.02 -12.61 -4.60
N SER A 77 -19.27 -13.44 -3.87
CA SER A 77 -18.39 -12.98 -2.78
C SER A 77 -17.00 -12.56 -3.24
N THR A 78 -16.58 -12.90 -4.47
CA THR A 78 -15.26 -12.52 -4.98
C THR A 78 -15.04 -11.00 -4.99
N PRO A 79 -15.99 -10.15 -5.46
CA PRO A 79 -15.81 -8.70 -5.42
C PRO A 79 -15.70 -8.15 -3.99
N THR A 80 -16.45 -8.69 -3.02
CA THR A 80 -16.39 -8.22 -1.64
C THR A 80 -15.08 -8.62 -0.96
N ILE A 81 -14.56 -9.82 -1.24
CA ILE A 81 -13.25 -10.26 -0.75
C ILE A 81 -12.14 -9.34 -1.28
N GLN A 82 -12.17 -8.94 -2.56
CA GLN A 82 -11.19 -8.02 -3.13
C GLN A 82 -11.22 -6.64 -2.45
N ILE A 83 -12.41 -6.10 -2.17
CA ILE A 83 -12.55 -4.81 -1.47
C ILE A 83 -12.04 -4.90 -0.03
N ILE A 84 -12.37 -5.99 0.69
CA ILE A 84 -11.91 -6.20 2.07
C ILE A 84 -10.39 -6.33 2.10
N GLN A 85 -9.80 -7.07 1.15
CA GLN A 85 -8.36 -7.22 1.03
C GLN A 85 -7.68 -5.87 0.80
N ALA A 86 -8.14 -5.07 -0.16
CA ALA A 86 -7.58 -3.75 -0.43
C ALA A 86 -7.63 -2.83 0.80
N LYS A 87 -8.73 -2.87 1.58
CA LYS A 87 -8.87 -2.09 2.81
C LYS A 87 -7.94 -2.58 3.92
N MET A 88 -7.76 -3.90 4.05
CA MET A 88 -6.83 -4.48 5.01
C MET A 88 -5.38 -4.14 4.66
N GLU A 89 -5.00 -4.24 3.40
CA GLU A 89 -3.66 -3.87 2.91
C GLU A 89 -3.37 -2.40 3.19
N HIS A 90 -4.32 -1.50 2.92
CA HIS A 90 -4.20 -0.08 3.27
C HIS A 90 -3.96 0.11 4.78
N ASN A 91 -4.82 -0.46 5.62
CA ASN A 91 -4.72 -0.30 7.07
C ASN A 91 -3.44 -0.89 7.67
N LEU A 92 -2.91 -1.97 7.09
CA LEU A 92 -1.65 -2.58 7.52
C LEU A 92 -0.42 -1.77 7.06
N ALA A 93 -0.57 -0.98 6.01
CA ALA A 93 0.51 -0.15 5.47
C ALA A 93 0.60 1.23 6.15
N ILE A 94 -0.44 1.67 6.89
CA ILE A 94 -0.41 2.92 7.68
C ILE A 94 0.66 2.81 8.78
N PRO A 95 1.67 3.71 8.80
CA PRO A 95 2.65 3.76 9.87
C PRO A 95 2.00 4.02 11.23
N SER A 96 2.46 3.33 12.29
CA SER A 96 1.93 3.54 13.64
C SER A 96 2.17 4.97 14.14
N GLN A 97 1.31 5.46 15.05
CA GLN A 97 1.48 6.78 15.65
C GLN A 97 2.83 6.96 16.36
N GLU A 98 3.41 5.89 16.91
CA GLU A 98 4.73 5.93 17.53
C GLU A 98 5.82 6.22 16.50
N ILE A 99 5.75 5.57 15.32
CA ILE A 99 6.68 5.82 14.22
C ILE A 99 6.51 7.25 13.72
N GLN A 100 5.27 7.72 13.53
CA GLN A 100 5.00 9.10 13.08
C GLN A 100 5.60 10.13 14.05
N LYS A 101 5.37 9.97 15.35
CA LYS A 101 5.94 10.87 16.39
C LYS A 101 7.47 10.87 16.40
N HIS A 102 8.09 9.70 16.24
CA HIS A 102 9.54 9.60 16.14
C HIS A 102 10.06 10.37 14.90
N VAL A 103 9.44 10.17 13.73
CA VAL A 103 9.79 10.89 12.50
C VAL A 103 9.63 12.40 12.67
N PHE A 104 8.52 12.86 13.25
CA PHE A 104 8.29 14.29 13.47
C PHE A 104 9.33 14.88 14.41
N SER A 105 9.66 14.21 15.52
CA SER A 105 10.68 14.68 16.45
C SER A 105 12.06 14.79 15.80
N GLU A 106 12.44 13.81 14.98
CA GLU A 106 13.73 13.84 14.26
C GLU A 106 13.79 14.99 13.27
N ILE A 107 12.74 15.20 12.48
CA ILE A 107 12.70 16.28 11.48
C ILE A 107 12.67 17.65 12.16
N ASP A 108 11.94 17.80 13.26
CA ASP A 108 11.89 19.05 14.02
C ASP A 108 13.27 19.41 14.59
N GLN A 109 14.00 18.43 15.14
CA GLN A 109 15.39 18.61 15.59
C GLN A 109 16.32 19.03 14.44
N ILE A 110 16.18 18.43 13.26
CA ILE A 110 16.99 18.82 12.10
C ILE A 110 16.69 20.26 11.70
N ILE A 111 15.41 20.64 11.62
CA ILE A 111 14.97 22.00 11.29
C ILE A 111 15.59 23.02 12.25
N GLU A 112 15.58 22.74 13.55
CA GLU A 112 16.22 23.56 14.57
C GLU A 112 17.75 23.63 14.40
N GLU A 113 18.41 22.51 14.11
CA GLU A 113 19.87 22.43 13.91
C GLU A 113 20.31 23.28 12.70
N ILE A 114 19.65 23.12 11.56
CA ILE A 114 20.00 23.81 10.30
C ILE A 114 19.38 25.21 10.19
N ARG A 115 18.51 25.58 11.13
CA ARG A 115 17.85 26.90 11.25
C ARG A 115 17.11 27.32 9.97
N ILE A 116 16.33 26.42 9.39
CA ILE A 116 15.44 26.75 8.27
C ILE A 116 14.06 27.19 8.76
N PRO A 117 13.36 28.09 8.04
CA PRO A 117 12.14 28.73 8.54
C PRO A 117 10.91 27.85 8.32
N TYR A 118 10.88 26.64 8.89
CA TYR A 118 9.77 25.70 8.77
C TYR A 118 9.28 25.25 10.14
N LYS A 119 8.03 24.83 10.19
CA LYS A 119 7.44 24.08 11.31
C LYS A 119 6.66 22.91 10.73
N ILE A 120 6.58 21.82 11.49
CA ILE A 120 5.75 20.68 11.10
C ILE A 120 4.29 21.00 11.46
N ASP A 121 3.38 20.86 10.50
CA ASP A 121 1.94 20.80 10.78
C ASP A 121 1.56 19.36 11.12
N ILE A 122 1.60 19.04 12.41
CA ILE A 122 1.38 17.68 12.92
C ILE A 122 -0.01 17.16 12.53
N ASN A 123 -1.04 18.00 12.64
CA ASN A 123 -2.42 17.57 12.39
C ASN A 123 -2.60 17.20 10.91
N THR A 124 -2.09 18.03 9.99
CA THR A 124 -2.18 17.73 8.56
C THR A 124 -1.30 16.53 8.19
N SER A 125 -0.11 16.41 8.82
CA SER A 125 0.80 15.27 8.61
C SER A 125 0.21 13.92 9.03
N GLU A 126 -0.46 13.88 10.19
CA GLU A 126 -1.15 12.67 10.69
C GLU A 126 -2.33 12.30 9.77
N ASN A 127 -3.15 13.29 9.38
CA ASN A 127 -4.28 13.08 8.47
C ASN A 127 -3.82 12.53 7.10
N ASP A 128 -2.79 13.14 6.50
CA ASP A 128 -2.23 12.68 5.22
C ASP A 128 -1.66 11.26 5.35
N THR A 129 -1.03 10.94 6.48
CA THR A 129 -0.49 9.59 6.73
C THR A 129 -1.61 8.54 6.84
N GLU A 130 -2.73 8.88 7.48
CA GLU A 130 -3.90 8.00 7.57
C GLU A 130 -4.60 7.83 6.21
N GLU A 131 -4.74 8.90 5.44
CA GLU A 131 -5.41 8.90 4.14
C GLU A 131 -4.64 8.09 3.10
N TYR A 132 -3.32 8.28 2.99
CA TYR A 132 -2.52 7.68 1.92
C TYR A 132 -1.76 6.41 2.32
N GLY A 133 -1.54 6.17 3.62
CA GLY A 133 -1.28 4.84 4.20
C GLY A 133 -0.07 4.04 3.71
N GLN A 134 1.01 4.66 3.24
CA GLN A 134 2.20 3.92 2.73
C GLN A 134 3.55 4.41 3.25
N ARG A 135 3.57 5.58 3.86
CA ARG A 135 4.76 6.29 4.35
C ARG A 135 4.31 7.35 5.34
N VAL A 136 5.24 7.84 6.15
CA VAL A 136 4.94 9.00 7.00
C VAL A 136 4.93 10.24 6.12
N TYR A 137 3.83 10.98 6.14
CA TYR A 137 3.70 12.28 5.50
C TYR A 137 4.09 13.36 6.50
N VAL A 138 4.90 14.31 6.06
CA VAL A 138 5.42 15.40 6.87
C VAL A 138 5.17 16.70 6.14
N VAL A 139 4.25 17.48 6.68
CA VAL A 139 3.82 18.76 6.15
C VAL A 139 4.63 19.86 6.80
N LEU A 140 5.47 20.52 6.02
CA LEU A 140 6.39 21.57 6.43
C LEU A 140 5.82 22.92 6.00
N VAL A 141 5.35 23.70 6.97
CA VAL A 141 4.78 25.02 6.74
C VAL A 141 5.82 26.09 7.02
N ARG A 142 6.04 26.98 6.06
CA ARG A 142 7.00 28.08 6.22
C ARG A 142 6.55 29.05 7.32
N THR A 143 7.48 29.49 8.16
CA THR A 143 7.18 30.39 9.29
C THR A 143 7.27 31.87 8.92
N ASN A 144 7.91 32.22 7.80
CA ASN A 144 8.06 33.58 7.31
C ASN A 144 7.43 33.77 5.91
N ASN A 145 7.23 35.03 5.51
CA ASN A 145 6.57 35.42 4.25
C ASN A 145 7.48 35.31 3.00
N GLY A 146 8.62 34.65 3.08
CA GLY A 146 9.53 34.50 1.94
C GLY A 146 9.14 33.34 1.02
N ASP A 147 9.73 33.31 -0.17
CA ASP A 147 9.61 32.16 -1.07
C ASP A 147 10.41 30.97 -0.56
N ILE A 148 9.98 29.77 -0.95
CA ILE A 148 10.67 28.52 -0.65
C ILE A 148 11.93 28.42 -1.50
N GLN A 149 13.08 28.23 -0.86
CA GLN A 149 14.36 28.17 -1.56
C GLN A 149 14.85 26.72 -1.71
N LYS A 150 15.42 26.42 -2.88
CA LYS A 150 16.02 25.12 -3.19
C LYS A 150 17.08 24.73 -2.17
N GLU A 151 17.89 25.69 -1.73
CA GLU A 151 18.98 25.48 -0.78
C GLU A 151 18.46 25.04 0.60
N GLU A 152 17.28 25.51 1.03
CA GLU A 152 16.66 25.11 2.29
C GLU A 152 16.20 23.66 2.22
N ILE A 153 15.57 23.27 1.11
CA ILE A 153 15.15 21.89 0.87
C ILE A 153 16.37 20.97 0.82
N ASN A 154 17.41 21.32 0.06
CA ASN A 154 18.63 20.50 -0.04
C ASN A 154 19.31 20.30 1.31
N LYS A 155 19.42 21.37 2.13
CA LYS A 155 19.99 21.26 3.49
C LYS A 155 19.21 20.29 4.36
N LEU A 156 17.87 20.30 4.25
CA LEU A 156 17.04 19.35 4.98
C LEU A 156 17.31 17.93 4.47
N LEU A 157 17.25 17.71 3.16
CA LEU A 157 17.46 16.39 2.54
C LEU A 157 18.83 15.79 2.90
N ASP A 158 19.89 16.60 2.89
CA ASP A 158 21.26 16.17 3.23
C ASP A 158 21.41 15.70 4.69
N LYS A 159 20.51 16.14 5.56
CA LYS A 159 20.53 15.87 7.01
C LYS A 159 19.51 14.84 7.47
N LEU A 160 18.61 14.40 6.59
CA LEU A 160 17.58 13.42 6.95
C LEU A 160 18.20 12.12 7.48
N PRO A 161 17.75 11.59 8.63
CA PRO A 161 18.18 10.31 9.15
C PRO A 161 17.60 9.16 8.32
N ASP A 162 18.16 7.97 8.48
CA ASP A 162 17.63 6.75 7.83
C ASP A 162 16.42 6.22 8.61
N ILE A 163 15.27 6.88 8.42
CA ILE A 163 14.00 6.62 9.12
C ILE A 163 12.95 5.98 8.21
N GLY A 164 13.38 5.45 7.06
CA GLY A 164 12.53 4.77 6.07
C GLY A 164 11.92 5.70 5.03
N ALA A 165 10.86 5.23 4.36
CA ALA A 165 10.20 5.97 3.29
C ALA A 165 9.36 7.12 3.86
N LEU A 166 9.49 8.31 3.25
CA LEU A 166 8.88 9.56 3.71
C LEU A 166 8.22 10.31 2.56
N SER A 167 7.18 11.08 2.87
CA SER A 167 6.68 12.14 1.99
C SER A 167 6.86 13.48 2.68
N LEU A 168 7.58 14.40 2.07
CA LEU A 168 7.76 15.76 2.55
C LEU A 168 6.94 16.70 1.67
N SER A 169 5.98 17.42 2.23
CA SER A 169 5.27 18.49 1.53
C SER A 169 5.67 19.84 2.11
N PHE A 170 6.02 20.77 1.24
CA PHE A 170 6.45 22.11 1.60
C PHE A 170 5.35 23.09 1.23
N HIS A 171 4.91 23.85 2.22
CA HIS A 171 3.84 24.82 2.13
C HIS A 171 4.38 26.22 2.42
N ASN A 172 3.78 27.23 1.80
CA ASN A 172 4.10 28.62 2.10
C ASN A 172 3.53 29.04 3.47
N HIS A 173 3.73 30.30 3.87
CA HIS A 173 3.22 30.83 5.14
C HIS A 173 1.69 30.75 5.27
N ASN A 174 0.97 30.85 4.15
CA ASN A 174 -0.48 30.77 4.10
C ASN A 174 -1.00 29.33 4.08
N ASN A 175 -0.11 28.35 4.24
CA ASN A 175 -0.38 26.92 4.14
C ASN A 175 -0.75 26.43 2.72
N ASP A 176 -0.46 27.21 1.68
CA ASP A 176 -0.64 26.75 0.30
C ASP A 176 0.48 25.77 -0.06
N TYR A 177 0.10 24.63 -0.64
CA TYR A 177 1.04 23.63 -1.14
C TYR A 177 1.90 24.20 -2.27
N VAL A 178 3.22 24.05 -2.14
CA VAL A 178 4.19 24.52 -3.14
C VAL A 178 4.86 23.34 -3.83
N ILE A 179 5.44 22.42 -3.05
CA ILE A 179 6.18 21.28 -3.60
C ILE A 179 6.13 20.08 -2.65
N GLY A 180 6.06 18.87 -3.18
CA GLY A 180 6.10 17.62 -2.45
C GLY A 180 7.14 16.66 -3.00
N LEU A 181 7.86 16.00 -2.10
CA LEU A 181 8.94 15.06 -2.38
C LEU A 181 8.64 13.72 -1.71
N ASN A 182 8.69 12.66 -2.50
CA ASN A 182 8.57 11.29 -2.01
C ASN A 182 9.95 10.64 -1.97
N LEU A 183 10.37 10.21 -0.79
CA LEU A 183 11.66 9.59 -0.53
C LEU A 183 11.47 8.09 -0.30
N ASP A 184 12.31 7.27 -0.94
CA ASP A 184 12.40 5.84 -0.60
C ASP A 184 13.24 5.62 0.68
N LYS A 185 13.41 4.35 1.06
CA LYS A 185 14.21 3.96 2.22
C LYS A 185 15.70 4.33 2.08
N GLU A 186 16.18 4.59 0.86
CA GLU A 186 17.55 5.02 0.58
C GLU A 186 17.63 6.55 0.45
N LYS A 187 16.58 7.28 0.85
CA LYS A 187 16.47 8.75 0.77
C LYS A 187 16.51 9.30 -0.66
N ARG A 188 16.27 8.46 -1.66
CA ARG A 188 16.20 8.90 -3.05
C ARG A 188 14.83 9.46 -3.34
N ILE A 189 14.81 10.60 -4.02
CA ILE A 189 13.57 11.21 -4.52
C ILE A 189 13.00 10.29 -5.62
N THR A 190 11.92 9.59 -5.29
CA THR A 190 11.19 8.71 -6.22
C THR A 190 10.13 9.47 -7.00
N GLN A 191 9.57 10.53 -6.42
CA GLN A 191 8.58 11.39 -7.05
C GLN A 191 8.69 12.81 -6.51
N CYS A 192 8.46 13.78 -7.38
CA CYS A 192 8.39 15.19 -7.06
C CYS A 192 7.18 15.81 -7.77
N THR A 193 6.40 16.62 -7.06
CA THR A 193 5.20 17.29 -7.57
C THR A 193 5.16 18.74 -7.03
N PRO A 194 4.69 19.74 -7.79
CA PRO A 194 4.29 19.70 -9.19
C PRO A 194 5.51 19.74 -10.14
N TYR A 195 5.36 19.14 -11.32
CA TYR A 195 6.47 18.91 -12.26
C TYR A 195 7.25 20.17 -12.64
N ASP A 196 6.57 21.29 -12.87
CA ASP A 196 7.19 22.53 -13.32
C ASP A 196 8.16 23.10 -12.26
N ILE A 197 7.73 23.10 -10.99
CA ILE A 197 8.56 23.52 -9.86
C ILE A 197 9.71 22.53 -9.65
N CYS A 198 9.43 21.23 -9.72
CA CYS A 198 10.45 20.19 -9.59
C CYS A 198 11.57 20.30 -10.64
N LYS A 199 11.21 20.68 -11.87
CA LYS A 199 12.16 20.88 -12.96
C LYS A 199 13.05 22.11 -12.73
N GLU A 200 12.49 23.19 -12.19
CA GLU A 200 13.25 24.40 -11.82
C GLU A 200 14.22 24.10 -10.67
N PHE A 201 13.78 23.30 -9.70
CA PHE A 201 14.59 22.96 -8.54
C PHE A 201 15.68 21.94 -8.84
N ASP A 202 15.72 21.28 -10.01
CA ASP A 202 16.78 20.35 -10.47
C ASP A 202 17.51 19.63 -9.32
N PHE A 203 16.75 18.85 -8.55
CA PHE A 203 17.30 18.15 -7.40
C PHE A 203 18.33 17.14 -7.91
N LYS A 204 19.58 17.26 -7.44
CA LYS A 204 20.58 16.22 -7.71
C LYS A 204 20.03 14.92 -7.17
N LYS A 205 20.02 13.87 -8.00
CA LYS A 205 19.82 12.50 -7.52
C LYS A 205 20.82 12.26 -6.40
N ILE A 206 20.32 12.22 -5.16
CA ILE A 206 21.10 11.82 -4.00
C ILE A 206 21.41 10.33 -4.25
N ASN A 207 22.69 10.03 -4.46
CA ASN A 207 23.21 8.68 -4.68
C ASN A 207 23.47 8.02 -3.34
#